data_AF-Q80WJ5-F1
#
_entry.id   AF-Q80WJ5-F1
#
_cell.length_a   1.000
_cell.length_b   1.000
_cell.length_c   1.000
_cell.angle_alpha   90.00
_cell.angle_beta   90.00
_cell.angle_gamma   90.00
#
_symmetry.space_group_name_H-M   'P 1'
#
loop_
_entity.id
_entity.type
_entity.pdbx_description
1 polymer ?
#
loop_
_entity_poly.entity_id
_entity_poly.type
_entity_poly.pdbx_seq_one_letter_code
_entity_poly.pdbx_strand_id
1 'polypeptide(L)' 'VIHPRKEDDDKELQTASIFGSAKASQEADNVLILQDRKLVTGPGKRYLQVSKNRFDGDVGVFPLEFNKNSLTFSIP' A
#
# COMPACT_ATOMS: atom_id res chain seq x y z
N VAL A 1 8.00 7.65 4.39
CA VAL A 1 8.10 6.49 3.48
C VAL A 1 9.00 5.46 4.13
N ILE A 2 8.53 4.22 4.31
CA ILE A 2 9.30 3.13 4.91
C ILE A 2 9.32 1.99 3.90
N HIS A 3 10.49 1.40 3.69
CA HIS A 3 10.60 0.18 2.88
C HIS A 3 10.10 -1.00 3.70
N PRO A 4 9.35 -1.95 3.11
CA PRO A 4 8.96 -3.15 3.82
C PRO A 4 10.19 -4.02 4.15
N ARG A 5 10.03 -4.92 5.11
CA ARG A 5 10.92 -6.05 5.31
C ARG A 5 10.91 -6.92 4.05
N LYS A 6 11.93 -7.76 3.90
CA LYS A 6 11.88 -8.83 2.91
C LYS A 6 10.75 -9.78 3.29
N GLU A 7 9.80 -9.95 2.39
CA GLU A 7 8.67 -10.87 2.47
C GLU A 7 8.72 -11.80 1.26
N ASP A 8 7.96 -12.89 1.29
CA ASP A 8 7.79 -13.73 0.11
C ASP A 8 7.10 -12.95 -1.02
N ASP A 9 7.54 -13.17 -2.24
CA ASP A 9 7.12 -12.43 -3.44
C ASP A 9 5.62 -12.51 -3.78
N ASP A 10 4.93 -13.51 -3.21
CA ASP A 10 3.51 -13.81 -3.42
C ASP A 10 2.63 -13.37 -2.25
N LYS A 11 3.22 -12.77 -1.20
CA LYS A 11 2.49 -12.27 -0.04
C LYS A 11 2.21 -10.78 -0.18
N GLU A 12 0.96 -10.43 0.09
CA GLU A 12 0.57 -9.03 0.24
C GLU A 12 1.23 -8.41 1.48
N LEU A 13 1.63 -7.15 1.34
CA LEU A 13 2.25 -6.40 2.43
C LEU A 13 1.22 -6.12 3.53
N GLN A 14 1.62 -6.32 4.77
CA GLN A 14 0.80 -6.01 5.94
C GLN A 14 1.47 -4.94 6.80
N THR A 15 0.79 -4.43 7.84
CA THR A 15 1.41 -3.55 8.83
C THR A 15 2.63 -4.22 9.48
N ALA A 16 2.60 -5.54 9.64
CA ALA A 16 3.73 -6.33 10.11
C ALA A 16 4.90 -6.42 9.11
N SER A 17 4.71 -6.04 7.84
CA SER A 17 5.78 -5.99 6.84
C SER A 17 6.55 -4.67 6.91
N ILE A 18 6.17 -3.70 7.74
CA ILE A 18 6.91 -2.43 7.89
C ILE A 18 8.28 -2.71 8.55
N PHE A 19 9.37 -2.33 7.88
CA PHE A 19 10.72 -2.50 8.41
C PHE A 19 11.00 -1.57 9.60
N GLY A 20 11.81 -2.04 10.55
CA GLY A 20 12.12 -1.33 11.79
C GLY A 20 11.20 -1.75 12.96
N SER A 21 11.10 -0.86 13.96
CA SER A 21 10.28 -1.10 15.15
C SER A 21 8.80 -0.78 14.88
N ALA A 22 7.90 -1.49 15.56
CA ALA A 22 6.45 -1.27 15.48
C ALA A 22 6.01 0.13 15.93
N LYS A 23 6.91 0.88 16.59
CA LYS A 23 6.68 2.24 17.08
C LYS A 23 6.26 3.19 15.95
N ALA A 24 6.91 3.10 14.78
CA ALA A 24 6.57 3.98 13.66
C ALA A 24 5.11 3.84 13.21
N SER A 25 4.60 2.60 13.08
CA SER A 25 3.19 2.34 12.75
C SER A 25 2.22 2.68 13.89
N GLN A 26 2.66 2.60 15.14
CA GLN A 26 1.85 2.97 16.30
C GLN A 26 1.67 4.49 16.41
N GLU A 27 2.74 5.25 16.18
CA GLU A 27 2.76 6.71 16.27
C GLU A 27 2.15 7.41 15.05
N ALA A 28 2.22 6.79 13.87
CA ALA A 28 1.64 7.36 12.66
C ALA A 28 0.11 7.46 12.76
N ASP A 29 -0.47 8.61 12.39
CA ASP A 29 -1.93 8.74 12.35
C ASP A 29 -2.54 7.93 11.20
N ASN A 30 -1.86 7.91 10.05
CA ASN A 30 -2.28 7.15 8.87
C ASN A 30 -1.17 6.19 8.41
N VAL A 31 -1.56 4.99 8.00
CA VAL A 31 -0.66 4.01 7.37
C VAL A 31 -1.25 3.64 6.02
N LEU A 32 -0.55 4.03 4.95
CA LEU A 32 -0.91 3.69 3.58
C LEU A 32 0.15 2.75 3.01
N ILE A 33 -0.29 1.68 2.36
CA ILE A 33 0.57 0.68 1.74
C ILE A 33 0.27 0.67 0.24
N LEU A 34 1.27 1.01 -0.57
CA LEU A 34 1.22 0.85 -2.03
C LEU A 34 1.53 -0.61 -2.35
N GLN A 35 0.55 -1.31 -2.91
CA GLN A 35 0.65 -2.73 -3.24
C GLN A 35 0.63 -2.94 -4.74
N ASP A 36 1.20 -4.06 -5.18
CA ASP A 36 1.14 -4.55 -6.55
C ASP A 36 0.60 -5.98 -6.54
N ARG A 37 -0.64 -6.18 -7.00
CA ARG A 37 -1.23 -7.51 -7.08
C ARG A 37 -0.74 -8.19 -8.35
N LYS A 38 0.30 -9.02 -8.23
CA LYS A 38 0.77 -9.87 -9.34
C LYS A 38 -0.40 -10.73 -9.83
N LEU A 39 -0.82 -10.50 -11.08
CA LEU A 39 -1.79 -11.36 -11.75
C LEU A 39 -1.03 -12.39 -12.56
N VAL A 40 -1.54 -13.63 -12.62
CA VAL A 40 -0.95 -14.71 -13.42
C VAL A 40 -0.86 -14.34 -14.91
N THR A 41 -1.68 -13.38 -15.36
CA THR A 41 -1.88 -13.03 -16.77
C THR A 41 -1.37 -11.64 -17.19
N GLY A 42 -0.54 -10.97 -16.40
CA GLY A 42 0.01 -9.66 -16.81
C GLY A 42 0.57 -8.80 -15.68
N PRO A 43 1.03 -7.58 -15.99
CA PRO A 43 1.48 -6.63 -14.97
C PRO A 43 0.36 -6.40 -13.97
N GLY A 44 0.68 -6.56 -12.69
CA GLY A 44 -0.28 -6.48 -11.60
C GLY A 44 -0.99 -5.13 -11.54
N LYS A 45 -2.20 -5.13 -10.99
CA LYS A 45 -2.92 -3.87 -10.73
C LYS A 45 -2.41 -3.30 -9.42
N ARG A 46 -1.85 -2.09 -9.47
CA ARG A 46 -1.47 -1.35 -8.27
C ARG A 46 -2.71 -0.85 -7.55
N TYR A 47 -2.63 -0.83 -6.24
CA TYR A 47 -3.68 -0.27 -5.39
C TYR A 47 -3.05 0.33 -4.13
N LEU A 48 -3.74 1.31 -3.55
CA LEU A 48 -3.37 1.86 -2.25
C LEU A 48 -4.29 1.29 -1.19
N GLN A 49 -3.70 0.70 -0.16
CA GLN A 49 -4.41 0.23 1.02
C GLN A 49 -4.25 1.22 2.16
N VAL A 50 -5.37 1.71 2.69
CA VAL A 50 -5.43 2.42 3.96
C VAL A 50 -5.52 1.37 5.07
N SER A 51 -4.38 1.10 5.74
CA SER A 51 -4.30 0.12 6.83
C SER A 51 -4.54 0.74 8.21
N LYS A 52 -4.42 2.06 8.31
CA LYS A 52 -4.72 2.83 9.52
C LYS A 52 -5.17 4.23 9.11
N ASN A 53 -6.23 4.69 9.76
CA ASN A 53 -6.70 6.06 9.73
C ASN A 53 -7.18 6.44 11.13
N ARG A 54 -6.47 7.35 11.81
CA ARG A 54 -6.78 7.71 13.20
C ARG A 54 -7.96 8.67 13.33
N PHE A 55 -8.28 9.42 12.26
CA PHE A 55 -9.24 10.50 12.35
C PHE A 55 -10.68 9.97 12.52
N ASP A 56 -11.12 9.11 11.61
CA ASP A 56 -12.47 8.53 11.59
C ASP A 56 -12.49 6.99 11.64
N GLY A 57 -11.33 6.34 11.49
CA GLY A 57 -11.19 4.89 11.51
C GLY A 57 -11.40 4.20 10.17
N ASP A 58 -11.73 4.94 9.11
CA ASP A 58 -12.03 4.32 7.81
C ASP A 58 -10.78 3.71 7.18
N VAL A 59 -10.92 2.45 6.79
CA VAL A 59 -9.88 1.65 6.13
C VAL A 59 -10.42 1.04 4.85
N GLY A 60 -9.54 0.68 3.93
CA GLY A 60 -9.95 0.11 2.66
C GLY A 60 -8.85 0.08 1.62
N VAL A 61 -9.25 -0.23 0.39
CA VAL A 61 -8.37 -0.28 -0.76
C VAL A 61 -8.96 0.52 -1.91
N PHE A 62 -8.11 1.19 -2.68
CA PHE A 62 -8.53 1.79 -3.94
C PHE A 62 -7.51 1.53 -5.05
N PRO A 63 -7.96 1.17 -6.26
CA PRO A 63 -7.07 0.89 -7.38
C PRO A 63 -6.35 2.16 -7.85
N LEU A 64 -5.13 2.00 -8.35
CA LEU A 64 -4.31 3.07 -8.88
C LEU A 64 -3.84 2.75 -10.29
N GLU A 65 -4.13 3.64 -11.23
CA GLU A 65 -3.58 3.66 -12.57
C GLU A 65 -2.72 4.91 -12.78
N PHE A 66 -1.51 4.75 -13.32
CA PHE A 66 -0.62 5.88 -13.59
C PHE A 66 -0.84 6.40 -15.01
N ASN A 67 -1.37 7.62 -15.11
CA ASN A 67 -1.54 8.31 -16.38
C ASN A 67 -0.22 9.00 -16.78
N LYS A 68 0.42 8.51 -17.86
CA LYS A 68 1.71 9.05 -18.35
C LYS A 68 1.60 10.45 -18.95
N ASN A 69 0.41 10.86 -19.41
CA ASN A 69 0.21 12.16 -20.02
C ASN A 69 0.11 13.26 -18.97
N SER A 70 -0.62 13.00 -17.88
CA SER A 70 -0.79 13.95 -16.77
C SER A 70 0.24 13.76 -15.64
N LEU A 71 1.00 12.65 -15.64
CA LEU A 71 1.91 12.24 -14.57
C LEU A 71 1.21 12.12 -13.20
N THR A 72 -0.06 11.70 -13.21
CA THR A 72 -0.88 11.52 -12.02
C THR A 72 -1.38 10.09 -11.86
N PHE A 73 -1.72 9.71 -10.64
CA PHE A 73 -2.52 8.51 -10.39
C PHE A 73 -4.01 8.84 -10.37
N SER A 74 -4.82 7.97 -10.93
CA SER A 74 -6.29 8.04 -10.85
C SER A 74 -6.87 6.65 -10.63
N ILE A 75 -8.19 6.61 -10.39
CA ILE A 75 -8.95 5.39 -10.62
C ILE A 75 -8.80 4.97 -12.10
N PRO A 76 -8.78 3.66 -12.40
CA PRO A 76 -8.83 3.15 -13.77
C PRO A 76 -10.07 3.63 -14.53
#